data_AF-A0A4Y6A6F0-F1
#
_entry.id   AF-A0A4Y6A6F0-F1
#
_cell.length_a   1.000
_cell.length_b   1.000
_cell.length_c   1.000
_cell.angle_alpha   90.00
_cell.angle_beta   90.00
_cell.angle_gamma   90.00
#
_symmetry.space_group_name_H-M   'P 1'
#
loop_
_entity.id
_entity.type
_entity.pdbx_description
1 polymer ?
#
loop_
_entity_poly.entity_id
_entity_poly.type
_entity_poly.pdbx_seq_one_letter_code
_entity_poly.pdbx_strand_id
1 'polypeptide(L)'
;MRIDIPLVERFCANSCFVLLFGTTVYYWSKNIFTDQASYSKKGLIGVGSTLFCLTAHLILRWFDSGHFPLSNLYESLLFLAWCLLIFHIYIETTTKTLFLGVLTSPALLCLMAFTDFSLPPELQQGGPLVPALQSNWLIMHVTVMIASYAALLLGCLVSIAYLIFSQFFENQIPTQFQKFSQETLILETQETIQPFNSANSNEPAKNFKFSTAKPLIFDVEQNTNASQITQPALRSKTLASFFPNSTKLAKFLQFLDNLSYRTIGIGFCFLTLGILSGAVWANETWGNYWSWDPKETWAFITWLTFASYLHSRLIGGWTGSKPAWIASFGFVIVWVCYLGVNLLGQGLHSYGFLQS
;
A
#
# COMPACT_ATOMS: atom_id res chain seq x y z
N MET A 1 -13.06 -44.50 13.99
CA MET A 1 -12.03 -43.92 13.09
C MET A 1 -11.45 -42.73 13.84
N ARG A 2 -10.28 -42.88 14.48
CA ARG A 2 -9.58 -41.71 15.05
C ARG A 2 -9.09 -40.90 13.85
N ILE A 3 -9.59 -39.68 13.70
CA ILE A 3 -9.07 -38.76 12.71
C ILE A 3 -7.71 -38.31 13.24
N ASP A 4 -6.64 -38.57 12.50
CA ASP A 4 -5.31 -38.07 12.86
C ASP A 4 -5.29 -36.56 12.57
N ILE A 5 -5.61 -35.77 13.59
CA ILE A 5 -5.71 -34.30 13.51
C ILE A 5 -4.47 -33.67 12.86
N PRO A 6 -3.22 -34.08 13.20
CA PRO A 6 -2.01 -33.52 12.57
C PRO A 6 -1.92 -33.80 11.06
N LEU A 7 -2.47 -34.92 10.58
CA LEU A 7 -2.50 -35.25 9.15
C LEU A 7 -3.46 -34.32 8.41
N VAL A 8 -4.63 -34.07 9.00
CA VAL A 8 -5.63 -33.15 8.44
C VAL A 8 -5.11 -31.72 8.42
N GLU A 9 -4.45 -31.27 9.49
CA GLU A 9 -3.83 -29.94 9.54
C GLU A 9 -2.81 -29.74 8.43
N ARG A 10 -1.89 -30.69 8.25
CA ARG A 10 -0.88 -30.66 7.18
C ARG A 10 -1.52 -30.67 5.79
N PHE A 11 -2.57 -31.46 5.60
CA PHE A 11 -3.31 -31.49 4.35
C PHE A 11 -3.97 -30.13 4.04
N CYS A 12 -4.60 -29.50 5.03
CA CYS A 12 -5.20 -28.18 4.90
C CYS A 12 -4.16 -27.08 4.62
N ALA A 13 -3.03 -27.07 5.34
CA ALA A 13 -1.95 -26.12 5.13
C ALA A 13 -1.37 -26.23 3.70
N ASN A 14 -1.02 -27.45 3.29
CA ASN A 14 -0.52 -27.71 1.93
C ASN A 14 -1.55 -27.32 0.86
N SER A 15 -2.84 -27.59 1.11
CA SER A 15 -3.92 -27.19 0.20
C SER A 15 -4.04 -25.67 0.07
N CYS A 16 -3.95 -24.94 1.19
CA CYS A 16 -3.94 -23.47 1.17
C CYS A 16 -2.76 -22.94 0.35
N PHE A 17 -1.56 -23.48 0.59
CA PHE A 17 -0.35 -23.09 -0.14
C PHE A 17 -0.50 -23.34 -1.65
N VAL A 18 -0.95 -24.53 -2.06
CA VAL A 18 -1.11 -24.90 -3.48
C VAL A 18 -2.17 -24.03 -4.17
N LEU A 19 -3.31 -23.77 -3.50
CA LEU A 19 -4.34 -22.88 -4.03
C LEU A 19 -3.80 -21.46 -4.21
N LEU A 20 -3.11 -20.92 -3.22
CA LEU A 20 -2.54 -19.59 -3.26
C LEU A 20 -1.43 -19.46 -4.32
N PHE A 21 -0.61 -20.51 -4.47
CA PHE A 21 0.39 -20.59 -5.54
C PHE A 21 -0.28 -20.56 -6.92
N GLY A 22 -1.29 -21.40 -7.14
CA GLY A 22 -2.04 -21.46 -8.39
C GLY A 22 -2.74 -20.13 -8.74
N THR A 23 -3.31 -19.45 -7.74
CA THR A 23 -3.90 -18.12 -7.95
C THR A 23 -2.86 -17.05 -8.27
N THR A 24 -1.71 -17.07 -7.62
CA THR A 24 -0.59 -16.16 -7.91
C THR A 24 -0.14 -16.32 -9.35
N VAL A 25 0.10 -17.56 -9.79
CA VAL A 25 0.45 -17.87 -11.18
C VAL A 25 -0.65 -17.41 -12.14
N TYR A 26 -1.93 -17.56 -11.79
CA TYR A 26 -3.04 -17.08 -12.61
C TYR A 26 -3.05 -15.54 -12.76
N TYR A 27 -2.91 -14.78 -11.66
CA TYR A 27 -2.88 -13.31 -11.73
C TYR A 27 -1.71 -12.82 -12.58
N TRP A 28 -0.52 -13.39 -12.37
CA TRP A 28 0.69 -13.01 -13.09
C TRP A 28 0.66 -13.40 -14.56
N SER A 29 0.29 -14.64 -14.88
CA SER A 29 0.14 -15.10 -16.28
C SER A 29 -0.87 -14.23 -17.03
N LYS A 30 -2.01 -13.93 -16.42
CA LYS A 30 -3.01 -13.07 -17.06
C LYS A 30 -2.50 -11.65 -17.29
N ASN A 31 -1.75 -11.09 -16.36
CA ASN A 31 -1.15 -9.76 -16.51
C ASN A 31 -0.08 -9.71 -17.62
N ILE A 32 0.68 -10.79 -17.80
CA ILE A 32 1.78 -10.87 -18.79
C ILE A 32 1.25 -11.18 -20.20
N PHE A 33 0.33 -12.14 -20.34
CA PHE A 33 -0.06 -12.67 -21.64
C PHE A 33 -1.29 -11.99 -22.27
N THR A 34 -2.06 -11.21 -21.51
CA THR A 34 -3.24 -10.51 -22.03
C THR A 34 -3.01 -9.00 -22.08
N ASP A 35 -2.89 -8.48 -23.29
CA ASP A 35 -2.60 -7.07 -23.63
C ASP A 35 -3.64 -6.08 -23.06
N GLN A 36 -4.86 -6.57 -22.79
CA GLN A 36 -5.87 -5.88 -22.00
C GLN A 36 -6.17 -6.66 -20.72
N ALA A 37 -5.44 -6.35 -19.64
CA ALA A 37 -5.61 -6.92 -18.31
C ALA A 37 -6.96 -6.54 -17.65
N SER A 38 -8.07 -6.92 -18.30
CA SER A 38 -9.42 -6.74 -17.79
C SER A 38 -9.67 -7.67 -16.61
N TYR A 39 -10.44 -7.21 -15.63
CA TYR A 39 -10.80 -7.96 -14.43
C TYR A 39 -11.44 -9.33 -14.77
N SER A 40 -11.13 -10.37 -13.99
CA SER A 40 -11.78 -11.69 -14.11
C SER A 40 -12.12 -12.27 -12.76
N LYS A 41 -13.35 -12.80 -12.67
CA LYS A 41 -13.87 -13.48 -11.48
C LYS A 41 -13.10 -14.77 -11.13
N LYS A 42 -12.34 -15.36 -12.05
CA LYS A 42 -11.60 -16.62 -11.79
C LYS A 42 -10.50 -16.44 -10.73
N GLY A 43 -9.82 -15.29 -10.71
CA GLY A 43 -8.82 -14.98 -9.68
C GLY A 43 -9.49 -14.90 -8.31
N LEU A 44 -10.56 -14.12 -8.24
CA LEU A 44 -11.39 -13.97 -7.04
C LEU A 44 -11.91 -15.32 -6.51
N ILE A 45 -12.34 -16.24 -7.39
CA ILE A 45 -12.78 -17.59 -6.99
C ILE A 45 -11.63 -18.35 -6.33
N GLY A 46 -10.42 -18.27 -6.87
CA GLY A 46 -9.28 -18.95 -6.27
C GLY A 46 -8.87 -18.36 -4.90
N VAL A 47 -8.90 -17.02 -4.78
CA VAL A 47 -8.65 -16.35 -3.48
C VAL A 47 -9.74 -16.72 -2.48
N GLY A 48 -11.01 -16.74 -2.90
CA GLY A 48 -12.14 -17.18 -2.08
C GLY A 48 -12.05 -18.65 -1.65
N SER A 49 -11.58 -19.54 -2.55
CA SER A 49 -11.31 -20.94 -2.21
C SER A 49 -10.19 -21.08 -1.18
N THR A 50 -9.15 -20.24 -1.29
CA THR A 50 -8.05 -20.20 -0.30
C THR A 50 -8.56 -19.72 1.06
N LEU A 51 -9.37 -18.65 1.09
CA LEU A 51 -10.00 -18.15 2.31
C LEU A 51 -10.88 -19.22 2.97
N PHE A 52 -11.67 -19.96 2.19
CA PHE A 52 -12.49 -21.05 2.70
C PHE A 52 -11.63 -22.16 3.33
N CYS A 53 -10.56 -22.59 2.64
CA CYS A 53 -9.65 -23.61 3.15
C CYS A 53 -8.95 -23.16 4.44
N LEU A 54 -8.48 -21.91 4.49
CA LEU A 54 -7.83 -21.34 5.67
C LEU A 54 -8.80 -21.17 6.84
N THR A 55 -10.05 -20.80 6.57
CA THR A 55 -11.11 -20.74 7.59
C THR A 55 -11.37 -22.13 8.17
N ALA A 56 -11.45 -23.16 7.33
CA ALA A 56 -11.59 -24.54 7.80
C ALA A 56 -10.40 -24.97 8.65
N HIS A 57 -9.17 -24.61 8.26
CA HIS A 57 -7.96 -24.90 9.03
C HIS A 57 -8.00 -24.25 10.43
N LEU A 58 -8.34 -22.96 10.52
CA LEU A 58 -8.47 -22.27 11.81
C LEU A 58 -9.59 -22.87 12.68
N ILE A 59 -10.72 -23.26 12.10
CA ILE A 59 -11.83 -23.91 12.82
C ILE A 59 -11.41 -25.26 13.38
N LEU A 60 -10.70 -26.08 12.59
CA LEU A 60 -10.19 -27.38 13.07
C LEU A 60 -9.25 -27.18 14.26
N ARG A 61 -8.36 -26.18 14.20
CA ARG A 61 -7.50 -25.81 15.33
C ARG A 61 -8.25 -25.34 16.56
N TRP A 62 -9.32 -24.57 16.36
CA TRP A 62 -10.16 -24.15 17.49
C TRP A 62 -10.73 -25.37 18.22
N PHE A 63 -11.25 -26.36 17.49
CA PHE A 63 -11.79 -27.56 18.12
C PHE A 63 -10.73 -28.40 18.84
N ASP A 64 -9.50 -28.45 18.34
CA ASP A 64 -8.42 -29.23 18.97
C ASP A 64 -7.83 -28.54 20.20
N SER A 65 -7.58 -27.22 20.10
CA SER A 65 -6.99 -26.42 21.19
C SER A 65 -7.99 -26.02 22.30
N GLY A 66 -9.29 -26.09 22.01
CA GLY A 66 -10.35 -25.69 22.93
C GLY A 66 -10.46 -24.17 23.15
N HIS A 67 -9.70 -23.37 22.40
CA HIS A 67 -9.72 -21.91 22.45
C HIS A 67 -9.57 -21.31 21.05
N PHE A 68 -9.81 -20.01 20.92
CA PHE A 68 -9.64 -19.32 19.63
C PHE A 68 -8.16 -19.33 19.20
N PRO A 69 -7.82 -19.68 17.94
CA PRO A 69 -6.44 -19.93 17.50
C PRO A 69 -5.66 -18.62 17.33
N LEU A 70 -5.13 -18.10 18.44
CA LEU A 70 -4.27 -16.91 18.51
C LEU A 70 -3.14 -17.10 19.54
N SER A 71 -2.93 -18.31 20.04
CA SER A 71 -2.09 -18.52 21.23
C SER A 71 -0.60 -18.56 20.93
N ASN A 72 -0.21 -18.78 19.68
CA ASN A 72 1.18 -18.83 19.27
C ASN A 72 1.44 -17.97 18.02
N LEU A 73 2.71 -17.79 17.68
CA LEU A 73 3.12 -17.01 16.51
C LEU A 73 2.56 -17.59 15.20
N TYR A 74 2.54 -18.92 15.06
CA TYR A 74 2.04 -19.62 13.89
C TYR A 74 0.55 -19.32 13.64
N GLU A 75 -0.31 -19.51 14.63
CA GLU A 75 -1.74 -19.22 14.61
C GLU A 75 -2.01 -17.74 14.35
N SER A 76 -1.24 -16.85 14.98
CA SER A 76 -1.39 -15.41 14.75
C SER A 76 -1.06 -15.02 13.31
N LEU A 77 -0.07 -15.66 12.67
CA LEU A 77 0.30 -15.42 11.28
C LEU A 77 -0.72 -16.01 10.29
N LEU A 78 -1.29 -17.19 10.60
CA LEU A 78 -2.42 -17.73 9.85
C LEU A 78 -3.63 -16.80 9.93
N PHE A 79 -3.92 -16.25 11.10
CA PHE A 79 -4.98 -15.26 11.28
C PHE A 79 -4.67 -13.94 10.55
N LEU A 80 -3.41 -13.49 10.53
CA LEU A 80 -2.97 -12.34 9.73
C LEU A 80 -3.22 -12.58 8.23
N ALA A 81 -2.85 -13.76 7.72
CA ALA A 81 -3.10 -14.16 6.33
C ALA A 81 -4.61 -14.20 6.01
N TRP A 82 -5.42 -14.69 6.94
CA TRP A 82 -6.87 -14.72 6.85
C TRP A 82 -7.47 -13.31 6.75
N CYS A 83 -7.04 -12.37 7.60
CA CYS A 83 -7.45 -10.97 7.52
C CYS A 83 -7.00 -10.32 6.18
N LEU A 84 -5.77 -10.56 5.73
CA LEU A 84 -5.27 -10.05 4.45
C LEU A 84 -6.09 -10.54 3.26
N LEU A 85 -6.50 -11.81 3.26
CA LEU A 85 -7.38 -12.38 2.22
C LEU A 85 -8.76 -11.71 2.21
N ILE A 86 -9.34 -11.41 3.38
CA ILE A 86 -10.62 -10.70 3.45
C ILE A 86 -10.50 -9.30 2.89
N PHE A 87 -9.48 -8.54 3.30
CA PHE A 87 -9.26 -7.20 2.75
C PHE A 87 -8.96 -7.24 1.25
N HIS A 88 -8.21 -8.23 0.78
CA HIS A 88 -7.97 -8.45 -0.64
C HIS A 88 -9.28 -8.59 -1.41
N ILE A 89 -10.14 -9.53 -1.00
CA ILE A 89 -11.45 -9.78 -1.63
C ILE A 89 -12.32 -8.53 -1.59
N TYR A 90 -12.36 -7.84 -0.44
CA TYR A 90 -13.14 -6.62 -0.28
C TYR A 90 -12.71 -5.50 -1.24
N ILE A 91 -11.40 -5.26 -1.36
CA ILE A 91 -10.87 -4.22 -2.24
C ILE A 91 -10.98 -4.64 -3.71
N GLU A 92 -10.71 -5.91 -4.04
CA GLU A 92 -10.80 -6.40 -5.43
C GLU A 92 -12.23 -6.31 -5.95
N THR A 93 -13.22 -6.68 -5.13
CA THR A 93 -14.65 -6.60 -5.50
C THR A 93 -15.13 -5.16 -5.66
N THR A 94 -14.62 -4.23 -4.85
CA THR A 94 -14.96 -2.80 -4.91
C THR A 94 -14.29 -2.11 -6.10
N THR A 95 -12.99 -2.34 -6.30
CA THR A 95 -12.19 -1.65 -7.33
C THR A 95 -12.29 -2.30 -8.70
N LYS A 96 -12.59 -3.61 -8.75
CA LYS A 96 -12.63 -4.43 -9.97
C LYS A 96 -11.35 -4.28 -10.80
N THR A 97 -10.20 -4.27 -10.12
CA THR A 97 -8.88 -4.18 -10.77
C THR A 97 -8.12 -5.49 -10.63
N LEU A 98 -7.51 -5.96 -11.73
CA LEU A 98 -6.65 -7.15 -11.72
C LEU A 98 -5.32 -6.89 -11.01
N PHE A 99 -4.86 -5.63 -11.04
CA PHE A 99 -3.57 -5.22 -10.49
C PHE A 99 -3.41 -5.52 -9.00
N LEU A 100 -4.49 -5.40 -8.22
CA LEU A 100 -4.46 -5.73 -6.79
C LEU A 100 -4.07 -7.20 -6.57
N GLY A 101 -4.62 -8.10 -7.39
CA GLY A 101 -4.26 -9.53 -7.50
C GLY A 101 -2.78 -9.76 -7.66
N VAL A 102 -2.21 -9.16 -8.71
CA VAL A 102 -0.78 -9.29 -9.07
C VAL A 102 0.13 -8.83 -7.93
N LEU A 103 -0.27 -7.75 -7.25
CA LEU A 103 0.52 -7.12 -6.21
C LEU A 103 0.48 -7.90 -4.88
N THR A 104 -0.68 -8.37 -4.47
CA THR A 104 -0.90 -8.92 -3.11
C THR A 104 -0.79 -10.44 -3.06
N SER A 105 -1.18 -11.17 -4.11
CA SER A 105 -1.07 -12.64 -4.14
C SER A 105 0.35 -13.16 -3.87
N PRO A 106 1.45 -12.63 -4.46
CA PRO A 106 2.79 -13.08 -4.11
C PRO A 106 3.18 -12.72 -2.66
N ALA A 107 2.71 -11.58 -2.13
CA ALA A 107 2.99 -11.19 -0.75
C ALA A 107 2.31 -12.14 0.25
N LEU A 108 1.05 -12.53 -0.01
CA LEU A 108 0.36 -13.53 0.79
C LEU A 108 1.00 -14.92 0.64
N LEU A 109 1.45 -15.28 -0.57
CA LEU A 109 2.17 -16.53 -0.80
C LEU A 109 3.47 -16.58 0.00
N CYS A 110 4.24 -15.50 0.02
CA CYS A 110 5.45 -15.40 0.84
C CYS A 110 5.13 -15.50 2.34
N LEU A 111 4.04 -14.88 2.80
CA LEU A 111 3.58 -14.99 4.18
C LEU A 111 3.26 -16.45 4.55
N MET A 112 2.47 -17.14 3.73
CA MET A 112 2.13 -18.56 3.94
C MET A 112 3.35 -19.48 3.82
N ALA A 113 4.26 -19.20 2.90
CA ALA A 113 5.52 -19.94 2.78
C ALA A 113 6.37 -19.78 4.05
N PHE A 114 6.42 -18.57 4.60
CA PHE A 114 7.14 -18.30 5.85
C PHE A 114 6.50 -19.03 7.03
N THR A 115 5.16 -19.09 7.12
CA THR A 115 4.50 -19.82 8.21
C THR A 115 4.75 -21.31 8.15
N ASP A 116 4.68 -21.90 6.97
CA ASP A 116 4.67 -23.36 6.83
C ASP A 116 6.09 -23.94 6.74
N PHE A 117 7.05 -23.20 6.17
CA PHE A 117 8.41 -23.71 5.94
C PHE A 117 9.48 -23.10 6.85
N SER A 118 9.32 -21.86 7.33
CA SER A 118 10.38 -21.17 8.09
C SER A 118 10.21 -21.30 9.60
N LEU A 119 9.00 -21.56 10.10
CA LEU A 119 8.77 -21.72 11.53
C LEU A 119 9.12 -23.14 11.99
N PRO A 120 9.95 -23.28 13.04
CA PRO A 120 10.31 -24.60 13.56
C PRO A 120 9.08 -25.33 14.14
N PRO A 121 9.03 -26.68 14.06
CA PRO A 121 7.86 -27.47 14.45
C PRO A 121 7.41 -27.26 15.90
N GLU A 122 8.33 -26.85 16.78
CA GLU A 122 8.06 -26.57 18.19
C GLU A 122 7.12 -25.37 18.37
N LEU A 123 7.19 -24.36 17.50
CA LEU A 123 6.31 -23.18 17.53
C LEU A 123 4.97 -23.41 16.83
N GLN A 124 4.85 -24.51 16.08
CA GLN A 124 3.61 -24.94 15.43
C GLN A 124 2.71 -25.73 16.39
N GLN A 125 3.27 -26.28 17.47
CA GLN A 125 2.51 -27.00 18.48
C GLN A 125 1.68 -26.02 19.34
N GLY A 126 0.44 -26.40 19.64
CA GLY A 126 -0.42 -25.67 20.56
C GLY A 126 0.11 -25.83 21.99
N GLY A 127 0.70 -24.77 22.55
CA GLY A 127 1.08 -24.72 23.96
C GLY A 127 -0.14 -24.45 24.86
N PRO A 128 -0.09 -24.82 26.15
CA PRO A 128 -1.12 -24.41 27.09
C PRO A 128 -1.20 -22.88 27.15
N LEU A 129 -2.41 -22.34 27.17
CA LEU A 129 -2.64 -20.90 27.26
C LEU A 129 -1.92 -20.33 28.49
N VAL A 130 -1.05 -19.34 28.26
CA VAL A 130 -0.50 -18.51 29.34
C VAL A 130 -1.70 -17.89 30.08
N PRO A 131 -1.76 -17.84 31.43
CA PRO A 131 -2.97 -17.44 32.18
C PRO A 131 -3.57 -16.08 31.76
N ALA A 132 -2.75 -15.18 31.24
CA ALA A 132 -3.15 -13.91 30.65
C ALA A 132 -4.13 -14.02 29.45
N LEU A 133 -4.09 -15.14 28.70
CA LEU A 133 -4.91 -15.39 27.50
C LEU A 133 -6.32 -15.94 27.76
N GLN A 134 -6.72 -16.09 29.02
CA GLN A 134 -8.04 -16.64 29.36
C GLN A 134 -9.17 -15.58 29.37
N SER A 135 -8.83 -14.30 29.18
CA SER A 135 -9.82 -13.22 29.13
C SER A 135 -10.43 -13.06 27.73
N ASN A 136 -11.76 -13.02 27.65
CA ASN A 136 -12.49 -12.66 26.42
C ASN A 136 -12.06 -11.29 25.86
N TRP A 137 -11.62 -10.40 26.75
CA TRP A 137 -11.19 -9.06 26.37
C TRP A 137 -9.86 -9.08 25.61
N LEU A 138 -8.93 -9.96 25.99
CA LEU A 138 -7.68 -10.14 25.26
C LEU A 138 -7.93 -10.69 23.85
N ILE A 139 -8.88 -11.62 23.70
CA ILE A 139 -9.23 -12.16 22.37
C ILE A 139 -9.71 -11.03 21.45
N MET A 140 -10.56 -10.13 21.94
CA MET A 140 -11.01 -8.96 21.19
C MET A 140 -9.87 -7.98 20.90
N HIS A 141 -9.01 -7.69 21.87
CA HIS A 141 -7.81 -6.88 21.68
C HIS A 141 -6.92 -7.40 20.53
N VAL A 142 -6.48 -8.66 20.64
CA VAL A 142 -5.52 -9.25 19.72
C VAL A 142 -6.13 -9.40 18.32
N THR A 143 -7.40 -9.80 18.20
CA THR A 143 -8.08 -9.89 16.90
C THR A 143 -8.15 -8.53 16.19
N VAL A 144 -8.55 -7.47 16.90
CA VAL A 144 -8.63 -6.11 16.34
C VAL A 144 -7.24 -5.59 15.97
N MET A 145 -6.22 -5.85 16.79
CA MET A 145 -4.83 -5.48 16.49
C MET A 145 -4.30 -6.14 15.22
N ILE A 146 -4.50 -7.46 15.06
CA ILE A 146 -4.04 -8.20 13.85
C ILE A 146 -4.81 -7.76 12.60
N ALA A 147 -6.13 -7.54 12.72
CA ALA A 147 -6.93 -7.00 11.63
C ALA A 147 -6.45 -5.59 11.20
N SER A 148 -6.04 -4.76 12.18
CA SER A 148 -5.40 -3.47 11.93
C SER A 148 -4.11 -3.62 11.12
N TYR A 149 -3.21 -4.52 11.53
CA TYR A 149 -1.94 -4.73 10.85
C TYR A 149 -2.14 -5.26 9.43
N ALA A 150 -3.10 -6.15 9.21
CA ALA A 150 -3.46 -6.62 7.86
C ALA A 150 -3.85 -5.45 6.94
N ALA A 151 -4.74 -4.56 7.39
CA ALA A 151 -5.14 -3.39 6.63
C ALA A 151 -3.97 -2.42 6.38
N LEU A 152 -3.16 -2.13 7.41
CA LEU A 152 -2.00 -1.24 7.29
C LEU A 152 -0.96 -1.81 6.32
N LEU A 153 -0.59 -3.08 6.45
CA LEU A 153 0.36 -3.75 5.53
C LEU A 153 -0.14 -3.70 4.09
N LEU A 154 -1.42 -3.97 3.85
CA LEU A 154 -2.00 -3.91 2.52
C LEU A 154 -1.96 -2.49 1.94
N GLY A 155 -2.32 -1.48 2.73
CA GLY A 155 -2.28 -0.07 2.33
C GLY A 155 -0.85 0.42 2.05
N CYS A 156 0.12 0.01 2.87
CA CYS A 156 1.54 0.26 2.65
C CYS A 156 2.05 -0.40 1.36
N LEU A 157 1.64 -1.64 1.09
CA LEU A 157 2.06 -2.40 -0.08
C LEU A 157 1.53 -1.77 -1.37
N VAL A 158 0.31 -1.23 -1.36
CA VAL A 158 -0.21 -0.38 -2.46
C VAL A 158 0.59 0.93 -2.60
N SER A 159 1.05 1.52 -1.49
CA SER A 159 1.89 2.73 -1.51
C SER A 159 3.28 2.50 -2.09
N ILE A 160 3.90 1.36 -1.76
CA ILE A 160 5.18 0.92 -2.33
C ILE A 160 5.02 0.73 -3.85
N ALA A 161 3.92 0.09 -4.28
CA ALA A 161 3.62 -0.02 -5.70
C ALA A 161 3.50 1.35 -6.37
N TYR A 162 2.80 2.31 -5.75
CA TYR A 162 2.74 3.69 -6.24
C TYR A 162 4.13 4.29 -6.45
N LEU A 163 5.04 4.16 -5.49
CA LEU A 163 6.41 4.69 -5.61
C LEU A 163 7.16 4.07 -6.78
N ILE A 164 7.12 2.74 -6.91
CA ILE A 164 7.79 2.01 -7.99
C ILE A 164 7.29 2.50 -9.36
N PHE A 165 5.98 2.63 -9.55
CA PHE A 165 5.42 3.13 -10.80
C PHE A 165 5.71 4.61 -11.04
N SER A 166 5.72 5.44 -9.99
CA SER A 166 6.06 6.86 -10.13
C SER A 166 7.51 7.08 -10.56
N GLN A 167 8.45 6.33 -9.98
CA GLN A 167 9.87 6.41 -10.30
C GLN A 167 10.15 5.91 -11.73
N PHE A 168 9.50 4.82 -12.11
CA PHE A 168 9.65 4.27 -13.46
C PHE A 168 9.21 5.29 -14.53
N PHE A 169 8.14 6.06 -14.27
CA PHE A 169 7.62 7.04 -15.22
C PHE A 169 8.43 8.34 -15.26
N GLU A 170 8.87 8.85 -14.11
CA GLU A 170 9.68 10.08 -14.03
C GLU A 170 10.97 9.93 -14.85
N ASN A 171 11.55 8.73 -14.85
CA ASN A 171 12.72 8.39 -15.66
C ASN A 171 12.45 8.30 -17.19
N GLN A 172 11.19 8.22 -17.63
CA GLN A 172 10.84 8.17 -19.06
C GLN A 172 10.61 9.55 -19.68
N ILE A 173 10.46 10.61 -18.88
CA ILE A 173 10.40 11.98 -19.39
C ILE A 173 11.85 12.40 -19.69
N PRO A 174 12.24 12.59 -20.96
CA PRO A 174 13.61 13.00 -21.26
C PRO A 174 13.88 14.34 -20.59
N THR A 175 15.01 14.46 -19.89
CA THR A 175 15.56 15.71 -19.32
C THR A 175 15.65 16.85 -20.34
N GLN A 176 15.58 16.54 -21.63
CA GLN A 176 15.51 17.48 -22.74
C GLN A 176 14.22 18.33 -22.74
N PHE A 177 13.08 17.79 -22.30
CA PHE A 177 11.82 18.57 -22.17
C PHE A 177 11.82 19.50 -20.96
N GLN A 178 12.52 19.12 -19.88
CA GLN A 178 12.69 19.98 -18.71
C GLN A 178 13.59 21.18 -19.01
N LYS A 179 14.64 20.97 -19.83
CA LYS A 179 15.44 22.07 -20.41
C LYS A 179 14.63 22.95 -21.36
N PHE A 180 13.84 22.37 -22.27
CA PHE A 180 13.00 23.16 -23.18
C PHE A 180 11.96 24.01 -22.45
N SER A 181 11.36 23.47 -21.38
CA SER A 181 10.46 24.24 -20.49
C SER A 181 11.17 25.36 -19.75
N GLN A 182 12.45 25.20 -19.39
CA GLN A 182 13.23 26.24 -18.73
C GLN A 182 13.71 27.31 -19.72
N GLU A 183 14.14 26.92 -20.92
CA GLU A 183 14.53 27.86 -21.97
C GLU A 183 13.35 28.72 -22.43
N THR A 184 12.16 28.15 -22.56
CA THR A 184 10.93 28.92 -22.85
C THR A 184 10.55 29.89 -21.72
N LEU A 185 10.72 29.51 -20.46
CA LEU A 185 10.54 30.40 -19.29
C LEU A 185 11.60 31.52 -19.22
N ILE A 186 12.84 31.25 -19.62
CA ILE A 186 13.92 32.24 -19.67
C ILE A 186 13.68 33.25 -20.80
N LEU A 187 13.14 32.81 -21.94
CA LEU A 187 12.77 33.68 -23.04
C LEU A 187 11.58 34.60 -22.70
N GLU A 188 10.56 34.09 -22.02
CA GLU A 188 9.42 34.92 -21.54
C GLU A 188 9.85 35.96 -20.49
N THR A 189 10.83 35.64 -19.65
CA THR A 189 11.34 36.58 -18.63
C THR A 189 12.29 37.63 -19.21
N GLN A 190 12.96 37.36 -20.34
CA GLN A 190 13.76 38.37 -21.05
C GLN A 190 12.92 39.39 -21.82
N GLU A 191 11.78 38.99 -22.39
CA GLU A 191 10.87 39.94 -23.07
C GLU A 191 10.12 40.87 -22.11
N THR A 192 9.99 40.51 -20.82
CA THR A 192 9.30 41.36 -19.83
C THR A 192 10.17 42.45 -19.20
N ILE A 193 11.50 42.48 -19.45
CA ILE A 193 12.41 43.49 -18.90
C ILE A 193 12.98 44.37 -20.03
N GLN A 194 12.13 45.21 -20.63
CA GLN A 194 12.54 46.53 -21.11
C GLN A 194 11.47 47.56 -20.72
N PRO A 195 11.78 48.56 -19.87
CA PRO A 195 10.85 49.66 -19.64
C PRO A 195 10.76 50.48 -20.93
N PHE A 196 9.55 50.54 -21.48
CA PHE A 196 9.18 51.38 -22.61
C PHE A 196 9.31 52.85 -22.20
N ASN A 197 10.49 53.44 -22.38
CA ASN A 197 10.69 54.88 -22.27
C ASN A 197 10.26 55.53 -23.59
N SER A 198 9.14 56.24 -23.55
CA SER A 198 8.65 57.07 -24.64
C SER A 198 9.55 58.29 -24.84
N ALA A 199 10.15 58.43 -26.03
CA ALA A 199 10.56 59.73 -26.56
C ALA A 199 10.64 59.72 -28.10
N ASN A 200 10.00 60.72 -28.69
CA ASN A 200 9.97 61.06 -30.12
C ASN A 200 11.33 61.02 -30.83
N SER A 201 11.35 60.60 -32.10
CA SER A 201 11.59 61.45 -33.28
C SER A 201 12.02 60.62 -34.51
N ASN A 202 11.68 61.16 -35.67
CA ASN A 202 11.78 60.59 -37.01
C ASN A 202 13.20 60.13 -37.40
N GLU A 203 13.36 58.90 -37.93
CA GLU A 203 14.38 58.52 -38.93
C GLU A 203 14.11 57.10 -39.51
N PRO A 204 14.51 56.80 -40.77
CA PRO A 204 14.02 55.63 -41.50
C PRO A 204 14.83 54.35 -41.23
N ALA A 205 14.15 53.23 -41.49
CA ALA A 205 14.57 51.84 -41.30
C ALA A 205 16.03 51.52 -41.67
N LYS A 206 16.74 50.87 -40.74
CA LYS A 206 17.93 50.05 -41.04
C LYS A 206 17.64 48.58 -40.78
N ASN A 207 17.71 47.83 -41.87
CA ASN A 207 17.54 46.41 -42.01
C ASN A 207 18.42 45.59 -41.05
N PHE A 208 17.82 44.66 -40.31
CA PHE A 208 18.50 43.43 -39.89
C PHE A 208 17.80 42.24 -40.55
N LYS A 209 18.40 41.74 -41.63
CA LYS A 209 18.01 40.49 -42.28
C LYS A 209 18.54 39.34 -41.44
N PHE A 210 17.65 38.49 -40.91
CA PHE A 210 18.02 37.12 -40.58
C PHE A 210 17.53 36.19 -41.69
N SER A 211 18.47 35.41 -42.23
CA SER A 211 18.35 34.61 -43.43
C SER A 211 17.62 33.30 -43.16
N THR A 212 16.57 33.06 -43.94
CA THR A 212 16.15 31.76 -44.51
C THR A 212 16.22 30.50 -43.65
N ALA A 213 15.11 30.20 -42.97
CA ALA A 213 14.60 28.83 -42.91
C ALA A 213 13.08 28.87 -43.14
N LYS A 214 12.62 28.08 -44.10
CA LYS A 214 11.25 28.04 -44.63
C LYS A 214 10.23 27.87 -43.48
N PRO A 215 9.32 28.83 -43.22
CA PRO A 215 8.29 28.62 -42.21
C PRO A 215 7.27 27.62 -42.76
N LEU A 216 7.01 26.55 -42.00
CA LEU A 216 5.83 25.72 -42.18
C LEU A 216 4.62 26.58 -41.79
N ILE A 217 3.94 27.10 -42.81
CA ILE A 217 2.70 27.85 -42.68
C ILE A 217 1.66 26.90 -42.08
N PHE A 218 1.27 27.15 -40.83
CA PHE A 218 -0.04 26.75 -40.34
C PHE A 218 -0.96 27.94 -40.55
N ASP A 219 -1.91 27.80 -41.47
CA ASP A 219 -2.99 28.76 -41.68
C ASP A 219 -3.87 28.80 -40.43
N VAL A 220 -3.52 29.67 -39.49
CA VAL A 220 -4.41 30.09 -38.41
C VAL A 220 -5.31 31.16 -38.99
N GLU A 221 -6.57 30.81 -39.25
CA GLU A 221 -7.62 31.77 -39.58
C GLU A 221 -7.57 32.95 -38.61
N GLN A 222 -7.39 34.15 -39.18
CA GLN A 222 -7.26 35.43 -38.50
C GLN A 222 -8.56 35.81 -37.79
N ASN A 223 -8.86 35.23 -36.62
CA ASN A 223 -9.80 35.88 -35.69
C ASN A 223 -9.78 35.36 -34.25
N THR A 224 -8.61 35.26 -33.62
CA THR A 224 -8.57 35.12 -32.15
C THR A 224 -7.66 36.18 -31.55
N ASN A 225 -8.30 37.11 -30.84
CA ASN A 225 -7.66 38.19 -30.09
C ASN A 225 -6.54 37.63 -29.20
N ALA A 226 -5.38 38.30 -29.22
CA ALA A 226 -4.17 37.98 -28.46
C ALA A 226 -4.33 38.01 -26.91
N SER A 227 -5.56 38.10 -26.40
CA SER A 227 -5.92 38.06 -24.98
C SER A 227 -6.35 36.66 -24.49
N GLN A 228 -6.35 35.63 -25.35
CA GLN A 228 -6.71 34.26 -24.95
C GLN A 228 -5.52 33.33 -24.61
N ILE A 229 -4.27 33.79 -24.72
CA ILE A 229 -3.08 32.97 -24.40
C ILE A 229 -2.84 32.88 -22.87
N THR A 230 -3.50 33.73 -22.08
CA THR A 230 -3.31 33.87 -20.63
C THR A 230 -4.08 32.86 -19.77
N GLN A 231 -4.49 31.71 -20.30
CA GLN A 231 -5.19 30.69 -19.52
C GLN A 231 -4.34 29.42 -19.31
N PRO A 232 -4.01 29.06 -18.06
CA PRO A 232 -3.32 27.79 -17.74
C PRO A 232 -4.11 26.54 -18.19
N ALA A 233 -5.40 26.71 -18.52
CA ALA A 233 -6.29 25.68 -19.03
C ALA A 233 -6.03 25.29 -20.50
N LEU A 234 -5.49 26.19 -21.33
CA LEU A 234 -5.09 25.85 -22.71
C LEU A 234 -3.73 25.13 -22.71
N ARG A 235 -2.79 25.59 -21.88
CA ARG A 235 -1.45 24.97 -21.71
C ARG A 235 -1.53 23.50 -21.29
N SER A 236 -2.49 23.13 -20.43
CA SER A 236 -2.70 21.75 -20.01
C SER A 236 -3.34 20.86 -21.09
N LYS A 237 -4.22 21.43 -21.94
CA LYS A 237 -4.82 20.73 -23.08
C LYS A 237 -3.80 20.40 -24.17
N THR A 238 -2.92 21.34 -24.49
CA THR A 238 -1.88 21.13 -25.53
C THR A 238 -0.82 20.13 -25.09
N LEU A 239 -0.43 20.14 -23.80
CA LEU A 239 0.54 19.18 -23.25
C LEU A 239 -0.06 17.76 -23.14
N ALA A 240 -1.35 17.66 -22.80
CA ALA A 240 -2.09 16.41 -22.77
C ALA A 240 -2.31 15.79 -24.17
N SER A 241 -2.42 16.62 -25.22
CA SER A 241 -2.53 16.13 -26.61
C SER A 241 -1.23 15.54 -27.15
N PHE A 242 -0.07 15.92 -26.60
CA PHE A 242 1.22 15.36 -27.01
C PHE A 242 1.52 13.97 -26.42
N PHE A 243 0.88 13.58 -25.32
CA PHE A 243 1.11 12.28 -24.66
C PHE A 243 -0.19 11.62 -24.19
N PRO A 244 -0.98 10.99 -25.08
CA PRO A 244 -2.25 10.35 -24.71
C PRO A 244 -2.10 9.27 -23.61
N ASN A 245 -0.97 8.55 -23.57
CA ASN A 245 -0.67 7.54 -22.54
C ASN A 245 -0.36 8.14 -21.14
N SER A 246 0.07 9.41 -21.05
CA SER A 246 0.33 10.06 -19.76
C SER A 246 -0.92 10.16 -18.88
N THR A 247 -2.09 10.33 -19.51
CA THR A 247 -3.36 10.55 -18.81
C THR A 247 -3.89 9.27 -18.14
N LYS A 248 -3.71 8.11 -18.77
CA LYS A 248 -4.13 6.81 -18.21
C LYS A 248 -3.27 6.43 -17.02
N LEU A 249 -1.95 6.63 -17.12
CA LEU A 249 -1.03 6.35 -16.03
C LEU A 249 -1.22 7.32 -14.85
N ALA A 250 -1.39 8.62 -15.11
CA ALA A 250 -1.67 9.59 -14.05
C ALA A 250 -2.96 9.23 -13.27
N LYS A 251 -4.02 8.81 -13.98
CA LYS A 251 -5.25 8.29 -13.35
C LYS A 251 -4.99 7.02 -12.53
N PHE A 252 -4.14 6.12 -13.02
CA PHE A 252 -3.77 4.89 -12.30
C PHE A 252 -2.94 5.18 -11.04
N LEU A 253 -1.95 6.06 -11.11
CA LEU A 253 -1.18 6.51 -9.96
C LEU A 253 -2.07 7.19 -8.92
N GLN A 254 -2.98 8.06 -9.34
CA GLN A 254 -3.96 8.67 -8.44
C GLN A 254 -4.89 7.63 -7.81
N PHE A 255 -5.27 6.59 -8.56
CA PHE A 255 -6.05 5.47 -8.04
C PHE A 255 -5.29 4.71 -6.94
N LEU A 256 -4.02 4.36 -7.17
CA LEU A 256 -3.18 3.68 -6.15
C LEU A 256 -3.01 4.54 -4.90
N ASP A 257 -2.73 5.83 -5.08
CA ASP A 257 -2.56 6.78 -3.99
C ASP A 257 -3.84 6.91 -3.13
N ASN A 258 -5.00 7.04 -3.78
CA ASN A 258 -6.30 7.08 -3.10
C ASN A 258 -6.65 5.75 -2.43
N LEU A 259 -6.29 4.63 -3.05
CA LEU A 259 -6.55 3.30 -2.50
C LEU A 259 -5.70 3.08 -1.24
N SER A 260 -4.41 3.40 -1.29
CA SER A 260 -3.50 3.35 -0.15
C SER A 260 -4.03 4.20 1.02
N TYR A 261 -4.42 5.45 0.74
CA TYR A 261 -4.98 6.36 1.75
C TYR A 261 -6.24 5.78 2.44
N ARG A 262 -7.18 5.23 1.67
CA ARG A 262 -8.42 4.64 2.21
C ARG A 262 -8.14 3.40 3.05
N THR A 263 -7.27 2.52 2.57
CA THR A 263 -6.94 1.27 3.28
C THR A 263 -6.15 1.55 4.55
N ILE A 264 -5.18 2.47 4.52
CA ILE A 264 -4.45 2.92 5.73
C ILE A 264 -5.41 3.58 6.73
N GLY A 265 -6.37 4.37 6.26
CA GLY A 265 -7.39 4.96 7.13
C GLY A 265 -8.20 3.91 7.90
N ILE A 266 -8.66 2.85 7.23
CA ILE A 266 -9.35 1.72 7.88
C ILE A 266 -8.44 1.03 8.91
N GLY A 267 -7.19 0.75 8.53
CA GLY A 267 -6.21 0.13 9.43
C GLY A 267 -5.92 0.99 10.66
N PHE A 268 -5.81 2.31 10.50
CA PHE A 268 -5.57 3.24 11.60
C PHE A 268 -6.75 3.32 12.58
N CYS A 269 -7.99 3.25 12.09
CA CYS A 269 -9.17 3.17 12.94
C CYS A 269 -9.13 1.90 13.81
N PHE A 270 -8.84 0.74 13.20
CA PHE A 270 -8.68 -0.51 13.96
C PHE A 270 -7.48 -0.48 14.90
N LEU A 271 -6.36 0.16 14.52
CA LEU A 271 -5.18 0.27 15.37
C LEU A 271 -5.51 1.09 16.62
N THR A 272 -6.24 2.20 16.44
CA THR A 272 -6.67 3.05 17.56
C THR A 272 -7.61 2.30 18.49
N LEU A 273 -8.59 1.58 17.95
CA LEU A 273 -9.47 0.72 18.74
C LEU A 273 -8.68 -0.36 19.48
N GLY A 274 -7.71 -0.98 18.82
CA GLY A 274 -6.86 -2.02 19.39
C GLY A 274 -5.97 -1.51 20.52
N ILE A 275 -5.39 -0.31 20.42
CA ILE A 275 -4.58 0.29 21.49
C ILE A 275 -5.45 0.65 22.70
N LEU A 276 -6.62 1.26 22.47
CA LEU A 276 -7.59 1.57 23.54
C LEU A 276 -8.09 0.29 24.21
N SER A 277 -8.45 -0.69 23.39
CA SER A 277 -8.77 -2.05 23.82
C SER A 277 -7.51 -2.86 24.14
N GLY A 278 -6.35 -2.27 24.38
CA GLY A 278 -5.20 -2.93 25.01
C GLY A 278 -5.01 -2.38 26.41
N ALA A 279 -5.06 -1.05 26.52
CA ALA A 279 -4.90 -0.31 27.77
C ALA A 279 -5.88 -0.74 28.87
N VAL A 280 -7.15 -0.97 28.53
CA VAL A 280 -8.16 -1.37 29.52
C VAL A 280 -7.90 -2.78 30.09
N TRP A 281 -7.37 -3.75 29.32
CA TRP A 281 -6.98 -5.07 29.86
C TRP A 281 -5.65 -5.07 30.56
N ALA A 282 -4.71 -4.23 30.12
CA ALA A 282 -3.50 -3.98 30.89
C ALA A 282 -3.88 -3.53 32.31
N ASN A 283 -4.89 -2.65 32.43
CA ASN A 283 -5.41 -2.24 33.74
C ASN A 283 -6.11 -3.38 34.50
N GLU A 284 -6.91 -4.23 33.83
CA GLU A 284 -7.54 -5.39 34.48
C GLU A 284 -6.52 -6.44 34.96
N THR A 285 -5.42 -6.63 34.23
CA THR A 285 -4.47 -7.72 34.48
C THR A 285 -3.29 -7.31 35.35
N TRP A 286 -2.81 -6.08 35.19
CA TRP A 286 -1.59 -5.57 35.83
C TRP A 286 -1.83 -4.33 36.70
N GLY A 287 -3.06 -3.79 36.72
CA GLY A 287 -3.40 -2.59 37.50
C GLY A 287 -2.88 -1.27 36.91
N ASN A 288 -2.30 -1.29 35.71
CA ASN A 288 -1.77 -0.13 35.00
C ASN A 288 -2.24 -0.14 33.53
N TYR A 289 -2.60 1.03 32.99
CA TYR A 289 -3.05 1.15 31.58
C TYR A 289 -1.94 1.02 30.54
N TRP A 290 -0.69 1.27 30.93
CA TRP A 290 0.46 1.28 30.03
C TRP A 290 1.74 1.03 30.85
N SER A 291 2.60 0.17 30.34
CA SER A 291 3.81 -0.31 30.99
C SER A 291 5.10 0.04 30.22
N TRP A 292 5.00 0.64 29.03
CA TRP A 292 6.15 0.96 28.16
C TRP A 292 6.98 -0.28 27.81
N ASP A 293 6.35 -1.45 27.77
CA ASP A 293 7.01 -2.64 27.27
C ASP A 293 7.37 -2.44 25.77
N PRO A 294 8.30 -3.24 25.23
CA PRO A 294 8.66 -3.12 23.82
C PRO A 294 7.44 -3.20 22.89
N LYS A 295 6.44 -4.05 23.18
CA LYS A 295 5.29 -4.22 22.28
C LYS A 295 4.39 -2.98 22.24
N GLU A 296 4.04 -2.46 23.42
CA GLU A 296 3.29 -1.23 23.60
C GLU A 296 4.03 -0.05 22.95
N THR A 297 5.34 0.05 23.18
CA THR A 297 6.18 1.13 22.61
C THR A 297 6.18 1.08 21.08
N TRP A 298 6.37 -0.09 20.48
CA TRP A 298 6.34 -0.25 19.02
C TRP A 298 4.93 -0.06 18.44
N ALA A 299 3.87 -0.43 19.17
CA ALA A 299 2.50 -0.13 18.78
C ALA A 299 2.24 1.39 18.75
N PHE A 300 2.77 2.13 19.73
CA PHE A 300 2.69 3.59 19.76
C PHE A 300 3.50 4.25 18.63
N ILE A 301 4.71 3.75 18.32
CA ILE A 301 5.51 4.22 17.17
C ILE A 301 4.76 3.98 15.85
N THR A 302 4.12 2.81 15.72
CA THR A 302 3.28 2.48 14.56
C THR A 302 2.13 3.46 14.44
N TRP A 303 1.44 3.75 15.56
CA TRP A 303 0.35 4.71 15.60
C TRP A 303 0.80 6.11 15.19
N LEU A 304 1.92 6.60 15.74
CA LEU A 304 2.49 7.91 15.37
C LEU A 304 2.85 8.01 13.89
N THR A 305 3.41 6.93 13.33
CA THR A 305 3.80 6.89 11.91
C THR A 305 2.57 7.04 11.02
N PHE A 306 1.50 6.27 11.26
CA PHE A 306 0.29 6.38 10.45
C PHE A 306 -0.55 7.62 10.77
N ALA A 307 -0.50 8.13 12.00
CA ALA A 307 -1.07 9.42 12.35
C ALA A 307 -0.36 10.54 11.56
N SER A 308 0.97 10.53 11.47
CA SER A 308 1.75 11.48 10.68
C SER A 308 1.43 11.38 9.18
N TYR A 309 1.27 10.15 8.66
CA TYR A 309 0.83 9.91 7.29
C TYR A 309 -0.55 10.54 7.04
N LEU A 310 -1.55 10.21 7.85
CA LEU A 310 -2.91 10.73 7.68
C LEU A 310 -2.97 12.25 7.90
N HIS A 311 -2.22 12.79 8.86
CA HIS A 311 -2.10 14.22 9.10
C HIS A 311 -1.52 14.95 7.88
N SER A 312 -0.46 14.41 7.28
CA SER A 312 0.13 14.98 6.06
C SER A 312 -0.84 14.99 4.87
N ARG A 313 -1.73 13.99 4.79
CA ARG A 313 -2.76 13.86 3.75
C ARG A 313 -3.94 14.80 3.98
N LEU A 314 -4.49 14.79 5.19
CA LEU A 314 -5.73 15.49 5.54
C LEU A 314 -5.53 17.00 5.71
N ILE A 315 -4.48 17.40 6.43
CA ILE A 315 -4.23 18.80 6.80
C ILE A 315 -3.16 19.40 5.89
N GLY A 316 -2.10 18.63 5.62
CA GLY A 316 -1.02 19.09 4.75
C GLY A 316 -1.40 19.14 3.26
N GLY A 317 -2.47 18.45 2.85
CA GLY A 317 -2.88 18.34 1.45
C GLY A 317 -1.86 17.62 0.56
N TRP A 318 -0.93 16.85 1.15
CA TRP A 318 0.11 16.18 0.38
C TRP A 318 -0.48 15.03 -0.43
N THR A 319 -0.13 14.96 -1.70
CA THR A 319 -0.53 13.87 -2.59
C THR A 319 0.71 13.29 -3.27
N GLY A 320 0.63 12.01 -3.64
CA GLY A 320 1.66 11.33 -4.40
C GLY A 320 2.90 10.88 -3.60
N SER A 321 4.11 11.24 -4.07
CA SER A 321 5.37 10.61 -3.62
C SER A 321 5.72 10.87 -2.16
N LYS A 322 5.50 12.08 -1.65
CA LYS A 322 5.85 12.45 -0.27
C LYS A 322 5.15 11.57 0.79
N PRO A 323 3.80 11.45 0.80
CA PRO A 323 3.14 10.58 1.76
C PRO A 323 3.43 9.10 1.49
N ALA A 324 3.67 8.70 0.23
CA ALA A 324 3.98 7.31 -0.09
C ALA A 324 5.30 6.81 0.52
N TRP A 325 6.30 7.69 0.69
CA TRP A 325 7.52 7.37 1.45
C TRP A 325 7.24 7.10 2.93
N ILE A 326 6.37 7.91 3.56
CA ILE A 326 5.97 7.72 4.96
C ILE A 326 5.26 6.37 5.13
N ALA A 327 4.33 6.04 4.23
CA ALA A 327 3.64 4.75 4.24
C ALA A 327 4.62 3.57 4.01
N SER A 328 5.60 3.73 3.12
CA SER A 328 6.60 2.69 2.86
C SER A 328 7.50 2.44 4.07
N PHE A 329 7.88 3.50 4.80
CA PHE A 329 8.58 3.36 6.08
C PHE A 329 7.70 2.68 7.14
N GLY A 330 6.41 3.01 7.18
CA GLY A 330 5.41 2.35 8.01
C GLY A 330 5.32 0.84 7.78
N PHE A 331 5.54 0.34 6.56
CA PHE A 331 5.57 -1.10 6.27
C PHE A 331 6.60 -1.84 7.13
N VAL A 332 7.81 -1.28 7.22
CA VAL A 332 8.91 -1.87 8.00
C VAL A 332 8.57 -1.81 9.49
N ILE A 333 8.04 -0.69 9.97
CA ILE A 333 7.64 -0.52 11.37
C ILE A 333 6.58 -1.54 11.78
N VAL A 334 5.57 -1.81 10.95
CA VAL A 334 4.54 -2.81 11.26
C VAL A 334 5.17 -4.21 11.40
N TRP A 335 6.10 -4.58 10.53
CA TRP A 335 6.81 -5.87 10.65
C TRP A 335 7.70 -5.95 11.90
N VAL A 336 8.38 -4.86 12.27
CA VAL A 336 9.16 -4.81 13.52
C VAL A 336 8.25 -4.91 14.75
N CYS A 337 7.11 -4.21 14.74
CA CYS A 337 6.12 -4.29 15.81
C CYS A 337 5.52 -5.69 15.93
N TYR A 338 5.21 -6.34 14.80
CA TYR A 338 4.52 -7.62 14.76
C TYR A 338 5.47 -8.83 14.98
N LEU A 339 6.60 -8.90 14.28
CA LEU A 339 7.57 -10.00 14.42
C LEU A 339 8.76 -9.62 15.30
N GLY A 340 9.34 -8.43 15.10
CA GLY A 340 10.60 -8.03 15.73
C GLY A 340 10.57 -8.07 17.26
N VAL A 341 9.51 -7.56 17.87
CA VAL A 341 9.36 -7.59 19.33
C VAL A 341 9.14 -9.00 19.87
N ASN A 342 8.49 -9.87 19.10
CA ASN A 342 8.33 -11.27 19.47
C ASN A 342 9.67 -12.01 19.50
N LEU A 343 10.56 -11.72 18.54
CA LEU A 343 11.87 -12.36 18.41
C LEU A 343 12.88 -11.88 19.47
N LEU A 344 12.76 -10.65 19.97
CA LEU A 344 13.68 -10.07 20.96
C LEU A 344 13.55 -10.65 22.38
N GLY A 345 12.55 -11.50 22.66
CA GLY A 345 12.46 -12.24 23.92
C GLY A 345 12.15 -11.41 25.17
N GLN A 346 11.87 -10.10 25.02
CA GLN A 346 11.72 -9.14 26.12
C GLN A 346 10.28 -8.63 26.18
N GLY A 347 9.58 -8.91 27.29
CA GLY A 347 8.22 -8.40 27.58
C GLY A 347 7.23 -9.49 28.02
N LEU A 348 6.14 -9.09 28.69
CA LEU A 348 5.08 -9.96 29.22
C LEU A 348 4.24 -10.66 28.12
N HIS A 349 4.64 -10.48 26.86
CA HIS A 349 3.92 -10.90 25.66
C HIS A 349 4.79 -11.68 24.67
N SER A 350 6.09 -11.90 24.95
CA SER A 350 6.97 -12.60 24.00
C SER A 350 6.65 -14.10 23.96
N TYR A 351 6.49 -14.62 22.74
CA TYR A 351 6.58 -16.06 22.47
C TYR A 351 8.07 -16.38 22.36
N GLY A 352 8.70 -16.81 23.45
CA GLY A 352 10.15 -16.97 23.56
C GLY A 352 10.76 -17.74 22.39
N PHE A 353 11.41 -17.03 21.46
CA PHE A 353 12.10 -17.61 20.31
C PHE A 353 13.62 -17.77 20.54
N LEU A 354 14.22 -16.91 21.37
CA LEU A 354 15.67 -16.83 21.60
C LEU A 354 16.07 -17.09 23.05
N GLN A 355 15.33 -17.91 23.78
CA GLN A 355 15.78 -18.37 25.10
C GLN A 355 16.55 -19.68 24.94
N SER A 356 17.78 -19.55 24.43
CA SER A 356 18.81 -20.59 24.50
C SER A 356 19.66 -20.41 25.73
#